data_AF-G3IGV8-F1
#
_entry.id   AF-G3IGV8-F1
#
_cell.length_a   1.000
_cell.length_b   1.000
_cell.length_c   1.000
_cell.angle_alpha   90.00
_cell.angle_beta   90.00
_cell.angle_gamma   90.00
#
_symmetry.space_group_name_H-M   'P 1'
#
loop_
_entity.id
_entity.type
_entity.pdbx_description
1 polymer ?
#
loop_
_entity_poly.entity_id
_entity_poly.type
_entity_poly.pdbx_seq_one_letter_code
_entity_poly.pdbx_strand_id
1 'polypeptide(L)'
;MPSFNQSTAHPIVFFLTGIPGLETSQAWISIPFCCLYAIAISGNSMILFVIITESSLHEPMYYFLSMLSFTDLGLCFSTVVTVLGIFWFNVREISFDACIGQMFFIHGFTFMESSVLLVMAFDRFIAICNPLRYAMILTNSRIIAVGFAIVIRGTAALVPLLLLLKRLSFCRSHVLHHSYCFHPDVMKLSCSDTKINSAFGLVTVISTAGLDSVLILLSYVLIIHSVLCIASKEERKKAFGTCVSHLSAVAIFYIPMISLSLVHRFAKHAPPFVHTLVANVYLLIPPVMNPIIYSVKTKQIRKAMFKAFFIKPS
;
A
#
# COMPACT_ATOMS: atom_id res chain seq x y z
N MET A 1 -21.70 29.09 43.05
CA MET A 1 -21.44 27.81 42.34
C MET A 1 -21.27 28.15 40.86
N PRO A 2 -20.09 27.95 40.25
CA PRO A 2 -19.95 28.20 38.82
C PRO A 2 -20.60 27.06 38.04
N SER A 3 -21.49 27.42 37.12
CA SER A 3 -22.14 26.54 36.17
C SER A 3 -21.10 25.93 35.23
N PHE A 4 -20.96 24.61 35.25
CA PHE A 4 -20.25 23.86 34.21
C PHE A 4 -21.02 24.01 32.90
N ASN A 5 -20.54 24.86 32.00
CA ASN A 5 -20.94 24.84 30.59
C ASN A 5 -20.39 23.55 29.97
N GLN A 6 -21.16 22.46 30.06
CA GLN A 6 -20.92 21.28 29.24
C GLN A 6 -21.32 21.61 27.80
N SER A 7 -20.38 22.17 27.04
CA SER A 7 -20.46 22.16 25.58
C SER A 7 -20.37 20.69 25.15
N THR A 8 -21.53 20.07 24.92
CA THR A 8 -21.62 18.77 24.26
C THR A 8 -21.15 18.99 22.82
N ALA A 9 -19.85 18.83 22.59
CA ALA A 9 -19.30 18.82 21.25
C ALA A 9 -19.89 17.60 20.53
N HIS A 10 -20.86 17.82 19.65
CA HIS A 10 -21.38 16.75 18.81
C HIS A 10 -20.21 16.15 18.01
N PRO A 11 -20.06 14.81 18.02
CA PRO A 11 -19.00 14.17 17.26
C PRO A 11 -19.17 14.47 15.78
N ILE A 12 -18.09 14.90 15.11
CA ILE A 12 -18.12 15.22 13.68
C ILE A 12 -18.34 13.91 12.92
N VAL A 13 -19.36 13.88 12.07
CA VAL A 13 -19.69 12.77 11.18
C VAL A 13 -19.44 13.20 9.74
N PHE A 14 -18.93 12.28 8.92
CA PHE A 14 -18.77 12.45 7.48
C PHE A 14 -19.63 11.42 6.73
N PHE A 15 -20.00 11.77 5.50
CA PHE A 15 -20.80 10.95 4.58
C PHE A 15 -19.96 10.58 3.37
N LEU A 16 -19.63 9.30 3.21
CA LEU A 16 -18.89 8.76 2.07
C LEU A 16 -19.85 8.53 0.89
N THR A 17 -19.51 9.08 -0.27
CA THR A 17 -20.36 8.98 -1.48
C THR A 17 -20.19 7.64 -2.20
N GLY A 18 -19.04 6.99 -2.05
CA GLY A 18 -18.70 5.82 -2.86
C GLY A 18 -18.10 6.24 -4.20
N ILE A 19 -18.86 6.11 -5.29
CA ILE A 19 -18.49 6.55 -6.65
C ILE A 19 -19.50 7.61 -7.13
N PRO A 20 -19.10 8.89 -7.18
CA PRO A 20 -20.04 9.97 -7.52
C PRO A 20 -20.60 9.83 -8.94
N GLY A 21 -21.91 10.00 -9.12
CA GLY A 21 -22.58 9.91 -10.43
C GLY A 21 -22.88 8.49 -10.92
N LEU A 22 -22.45 7.47 -10.19
CA LEU A 22 -22.73 6.05 -10.49
C LEU A 22 -23.50 5.36 -9.35
N GLU A 23 -24.21 6.13 -8.53
CA GLU A 23 -24.89 5.66 -7.32
C GLU A 23 -25.94 4.58 -7.63
N THR A 24 -26.72 4.76 -8.70
CA THR A 24 -27.72 3.78 -9.16
C THR A 24 -27.11 2.50 -9.72
N SER A 25 -25.83 2.53 -10.10
CA SER A 25 -25.08 1.38 -10.64
C SER A 25 -24.13 0.76 -9.62
N GLN A 26 -24.14 1.21 -8.36
CA GLN A 26 -23.24 0.72 -7.30
C GLN A 26 -23.34 -0.79 -7.10
N ALA A 27 -24.54 -1.38 -7.22
CA ALA A 27 -24.72 -2.83 -7.12
C ALA A 27 -23.93 -3.60 -8.21
N TRP A 28 -23.98 -3.15 -9.46
CA TRP A 28 -23.23 -3.75 -10.56
C TRP A 28 -21.73 -3.52 -10.45
N ILE A 29 -21.32 -2.34 -9.98
CA ILE A 29 -19.91 -2.02 -9.74
C ILE A 29 -19.36 -2.79 -8.53
N SER A 30 -20.22 -3.19 -7.59
CA SER A 30 -19.78 -3.96 -6.42
C SER A 30 -19.18 -5.31 -6.81
N ILE A 31 -19.71 -5.97 -7.84
CA ILE A 31 -19.27 -7.29 -8.30
C ILE A 31 -17.77 -7.33 -8.64
N PRO A 32 -17.25 -6.49 -9.57
CA PRO A 32 -15.83 -6.49 -9.87
C PRO A 32 -14.97 -6.10 -8.66
N PHE A 33 -15.42 -5.17 -7.82
CA PHE A 33 -14.70 -4.81 -6.60
C PHE A 33 -14.61 -5.98 -5.61
N CYS A 34 -15.71 -6.71 -5.37
CA CYS A 34 -15.72 -7.90 -4.54
C CYS A 34 -14.77 -8.98 -5.09
N CYS A 35 -14.76 -9.19 -6.41
CA CYS A 35 -13.83 -10.12 -7.04
C CYS A 35 -12.37 -9.69 -6.82
N LEU A 36 -12.05 -8.41 -6.99
CA LEU A 36 -10.69 -7.89 -6.76
C LEU A 36 -10.26 -8.06 -5.31
N TYR A 37 -11.13 -7.73 -4.34
CA TYR A 37 -10.85 -7.96 -2.92
C TYR A 37 -10.65 -9.44 -2.60
N ALA A 38 -11.50 -10.32 -3.14
CA ALA A 38 -11.38 -11.75 -2.94
C ALA A 38 -10.05 -12.28 -3.51
N ILE A 39 -9.64 -11.85 -4.70
CA ILE A 39 -8.36 -12.22 -5.31
C ILE A 39 -7.18 -11.71 -4.46
N ALA A 40 -7.21 -10.44 -4.06
CA ALA A 40 -6.14 -9.84 -3.25
C ALA A 40 -6.01 -10.55 -1.89
N ILE A 41 -7.12 -10.75 -1.18
CA ILE A 41 -7.13 -11.39 0.14
C ILE A 41 -6.69 -12.85 0.03
N SER A 42 -7.27 -13.62 -0.88
CA SER A 42 -6.93 -15.03 -1.05
C SER A 42 -5.49 -15.22 -1.53
N GLY A 43 -5.04 -14.41 -2.49
CA GLY A 43 -3.68 -14.48 -3.03
C GLY A 43 -2.61 -14.17 -1.99
N ASN A 44 -2.77 -13.07 -1.25
CA ASN A 44 -1.80 -12.69 -0.22
C ASN A 44 -1.84 -13.64 1.00
N SER A 45 -3.03 -14.12 1.38
CA SER A 45 -3.17 -15.13 2.45
C SER A 45 -2.51 -16.45 2.05
N MET A 46 -2.65 -16.88 0.79
CA MET A 46 -1.99 -18.08 0.27
C MET A 46 -0.47 -17.95 0.31
N ILE A 47 0.07 -16.80 -0.08
CA ILE A 47 1.52 -16.53 -0.02
C ILE A 47 2.02 -16.64 1.41
N LEU A 48 1.36 -15.98 2.36
CA LEU A 48 1.71 -16.07 3.77
C LEU A 48 1.65 -17.51 4.28
N PHE A 49 0.57 -18.22 3.98
CA PHE A 49 0.38 -19.62 4.37
C PHE A 49 1.52 -20.51 3.85
N VAL A 50 1.86 -20.38 2.56
CA VAL A 50 2.93 -21.17 1.94
C VAL A 50 4.30 -20.86 2.53
N ILE A 51 4.61 -19.58 2.78
CA ILE A 51 5.91 -19.21 3.38
C ILE A 51 6.03 -19.71 4.81
N ILE A 52 4.94 -19.67 5.59
CA ILE A 52 4.92 -20.16 6.98
C ILE A 52 5.05 -21.69 7.04
N THR A 53 4.45 -22.41 6.09
CA THR A 53 4.39 -23.88 6.12
C THR A 53 5.59 -24.55 5.48
N GLU A 54 6.21 -23.94 4.46
CA GLU A 54 7.30 -24.54 3.70
C GLU A 54 8.65 -23.98 4.15
N SER A 55 9.36 -24.72 4.99
CA SER A 55 10.65 -24.32 5.56
C SER A 55 11.73 -24.05 4.50
N SER A 56 11.62 -24.66 3.31
CA SER A 56 12.53 -24.37 2.19
C SER A 56 12.38 -22.95 1.62
N LEU A 57 11.32 -22.21 2.00
CA LEU A 57 11.11 -20.81 1.65
C LEU A 57 11.56 -19.84 2.76
N HIS A 58 12.23 -20.31 3.83
CA HIS A 58 12.72 -19.44 4.90
C HIS A 58 14.03 -18.70 4.52
N GLU A 59 14.01 -18.03 3.37
CA GLU A 59 15.09 -17.17 2.87
C GLU A 59 14.67 -15.68 2.94
N PRO A 60 15.65 -14.74 3.01
CA PRO A 60 15.36 -13.32 3.23
C PRO A 60 14.32 -12.71 2.29
N MET A 61 14.42 -13.01 0.99
CA MET A 61 13.48 -12.55 -0.03
C MET A 61 12.02 -12.91 0.29
N TYR A 62 11.78 -14.12 0.82
CA TYR A 62 10.42 -14.56 1.15
C TYR A 62 9.92 -13.92 2.45
N TYR A 63 10.79 -13.59 3.40
CA TYR A 63 10.37 -12.79 4.56
C TYR A 63 9.90 -11.39 4.13
N PHE A 64 10.59 -10.74 3.19
CA PHE A 64 10.12 -9.48 2.63
C PHE A 64 8.82 -9.64 1.84
N LEU A 65 8.66 -10.75 1.11
CA LEU A 65 7.40 -11.06 0.45
C LEU A 65 6.25 -11.26 1.45
N SER A 66 6.50 -11.89 2.61
CA SER A 66 5.51 -11.99 3.68
C SER A 66 5.16 -10.62 4.26
N MET A 67 6.15 -9.72 4.44
CA MET A 67 5.87 -8.34 4.85
C MET A 67 5.00 -7.61 3.82
N LEU A 68 5.28 -7.80 2.52
CA LEU A 68 4.49 -7.22 1.43
C LEU A 68 3.05 -7.76 1.42
N SER A 69 2.88 -9.08 1.55
CA SER A 69 1.54 -9.68 1.62
C SER A 69 0.77 -9.26 2.86
N PHE A 70 1.44 -9.04 4.00
CA PHE A 70 0.82 -8.48 5.20
C PHE A 70 0.34 -7.04 4.98
N THR A 71 1.15 -6.18 4.34
CA THR A 71 0.74 -4.81 4.02
C THR A 71 -0.45 -4.79 3.06
N ASP A 72 -0.44 -5.66 2.04
CA ASP A 72 -1.51 -5.78 1.06
C ASP A 72 -2.85 -6.21 1.69
N LEU A 73 -2.81 -7.17 2.63
CA LEU A 73 -3.98 -7.57 3.41
C LEU A 73 -4.48 -6.43 4.31
N GLY A 74 -3.57 -5.70 4.95
CA GLY A 74 -3.91 -4.53 5.75
C GLY A 74 -4.63 -3.44 4.94
N LEU A 75 -4.15 -3.15 3.72
CA LEU A 75 -4.80 -2.24 2.78
C LEU A 75 -6.19 -2.75 2.38
N CYS A 76 -6.32 -4.05 2.09
CA CYS A 76 -7.61 -4.64 1.75
C CYS A 76 -8.60 -4.52 2.91
N PHE A 77 -8.23 -4.92 4.13
CA PHE A 77 -9.13 -4.89 5.28
C PHE A 77 -9.50 -3.47 5.72
N SER A 78 -8.58 -2.51 5.61
CA SER A 78 -8.87 -1.11 5.97
C SER A 78 -9.88 -0.45 5.02
N THR A 79 -10.02 -0.93 3.78
CA THR A 79 -10.90 -0.31 2.76
C THR A 79 -12.15 -1.13 2.48
N VAL A 80 -12.08 -2.47 2.53
CA VAL A 80 -13.18 -3.37 2.16
C VAL A 80 -14.44 -3.11 2.98
N VAL A 81 -14.28 -2.80 4.26
CA VAL A 81 -15.41 -2.56 5.17
C VAL A 81 -16.23 -1.35 4.72
N THR A 82 -15.58 -0.22 4.41
CA THR A 82 -16.30 0.98 3.99
C THR A 82 -16.78 0.87 2.54
N VAL A 83 -15.98 0.30 1.64
CA VAL A 83 -16.35 0.14 0.22
C VAL A 83 -17.58 -0.77 0.08
N LEU A 84 -17.57 -1.96 0.70
CA LEU A 84 -18.71 -2.88 0.64
C LEU A 84 -19.90 -2.39 1.48
N GLY A 85 -19.64 -1.72 2.62
CA GLY A 85 -20.67 -1.06 3.42
C GLY A 85 -21.51 -0.09 2.59
N ILE A 86 -20.87 0.74 1.78
CA ILE A 86 -21.54 1.67 0.87
C ILE A 86 -22.27 0.91 -0.24
N PHE A 87 -21.60 -0.03 -0.90
CA PHE A 87 -22.15 -0.69 -2.09
C PHE A 87 -23.31 -1.65 -1.82
N TRP A 88 -23.31 -2.36 -0.69
CA TRP A 88 -24.31 -3.39 -0.39
C TRP A 88 -25.37 -2.93 0.60
N PHE A 89 -24.98 -2.08 1.56
CA PHE A 89 -25.85 -1.69 2.66
C PHE A 89 -26.18 -0.20 2.68
N ASN A 90 -25.67 0.59 1.71
CA ASN A 90 -25.81 2.04 1.64
C ASN A 90 -25.38 2.75 2.95
N VAL A 91 -24.43 2.15 3.69
CA VAL A 91 -23.87 2.72 4.91
C VAL A 91 -22.82 3.75 4.51
N ARG A 92 -23.19 5.04 4.61
CA ARG A 92 -22.34 6.16 4.18
C ARG A 92 -21.72 6.92 5.34
N GLU A 93 -22.24 6.75 6.55
CA GLU A 93 -21.80 7.48 7.73
C GLU A 93 -20.49 6.91 8.29
N ILE A 94 -19.54 7.80 8.58
CA ILE A 94 -18.32 7.49 9.30
C ILE A 94 -18.00 8.60 10.31
N SER A 95 -17.71 8.23 11.56
CA SER A 95 -17.27 9.22 12.55
C SER A 95 -15.88 9.74 12.22
N PHE A 96 -15.56 10.96 12.65
CA PHE A 96 -14.25 11.56 12.38
C PHE A 96 -13.10 10.72 12.94
N ASP A 97 -13.23 10.17 14.15
CA ASP A 97 -12.20 9.32 14.74
C ASP A 97 -12.04 7.99 13.97
N ALA A 98 -13.14 7.38 13.49
CA ALA A 98 -13.07 6.20 12.63
C ALA A 98 -12.40 6.53 11.28
N CYS A 99 -12.67 7.71 10.73
CA CYS A 99 -12.05 8.20 9.51
C CYS A 99 -10.54 8.41 9.65
N ILE A 100 -10.10 8.99 10.78
CA ILE A 100 -8.66 9.09 11.13
C ILE A 100 -8.04 7.70 11.28
N GLY A 101 -8.72 6.78 11.96
CA GLY A 101 -8.27 5.40 12.10
C GLY A 101 -8.09 4.71 10.75
N GLN A 102 -9.06 4.86 9.85
CA GLN A 102 -8.97 4.33 8.49
C GLN A 102 -7.79 4.94 7.71
N MET A 103 -7.58 6.26 7.80
CA MET A 103 -6.43 6.91 7.18
C MET A 103 -5.09 6.40 7.72
N PHE A 104 -4.99 6.16 9.02
CA PHE A 104 -3.79 5.60 9.65
C PHE A 104 -3.41 4.26 9.02
N PHE A 105 -4.37 3.36 8.88
CA PHE A 105 -4.12 2.05 8.27
C PHE A 105 -3.83 2.16 6.78
N ILE A 106 -4.62 2.90 6.00
CA ILE A 106 -4.41 3.04 4.55
C ILE A 106 -3.03 3.62 4.25
N HIS A 107 -2.70 4.77 4.83
CA HIS A 107 -1.41 5.40 4.58
C HIS A 107 -0.25 4.65 5.24
N GLY A 108 -0.50 4.05 6.42
CA GLY A 108 0.48 3.23 7.14
C GLY A 108 0.94 2.06 6.31
N PHE A 109 0.00 1.25 5.83
CA PHE A 109 0.33 0.10 4.99
C PHE A 109 0.92 0.52 3.64
N THR A 110 0.47 1.62 3.04
CA THR A 110 1.09 2.17 1.81
C THR A 110 2.58 2.53 2.04
N PHE A 111 2.91 3.22 3.14
CA PHE A 111 4.30 3.58 3.45
C PHE A 111 5.15 2.36 3.80
N MET A 112 4.55 1.38 4.48
CA MET A 112 5.21 0.11 4.73
C MET A 112 5.48 -0.64 3.41
N GLU A 113 4.51 -0.71 2.49
CA GLU A 113 4.66 -1.35 1.19
C GLU A 113 5.83 -0.73 0.39
N SER A 114 5.88 0.60 0.30
CA SER A 114 6.99 1.34 -0.31
C SER A 114 8.35 0.98 0.32
N SER A 115 8.40 0.93 1.65
CA SER A 115 9.63 0.59 2.38
C SER A 115 10.04 -0.87 2.17
N VAL A 116 9.07 -1.79 2.08
CA VAL A 116 9.35 -3.21 1.77
C VAL A 116 9.90 -3.34 0.35
N LEU A 117 9.33 -2.66 -0.65
CA LEU A 117 9.86 -2.62 -2.02
C LEU A 117 11.29 -2.07 -2.06
N LEU A 118 11.59 -1.05 -1.27
CA LEU A 118 12.97 -0.55 -1.14
C LEU A 118 13.91 -1.63 -0.59
N VAL A 119 13.52 -2.31 0.48
CA VAL A 119 14.34 -3.34 1.10
C VAL A 119 14.51 -4.55 0.18
N MET A 120 13.49 -4.90 -0.61
CA MET A 120 13.59 -5.94 -1.64
C MET A 120 14.54 -5.53 -2.78
N ALA A 121 14.59 -4.24 -3.16
CA ALA A 121 15.61 -3.76 -4.10
C ALA A 121 17.02 -3.91 -3.53
N PHE A 122 17.19 -3.62 -2.23
CA PHE A 122 18.47 -3.77 -1.53
C PHE A 122 18.90 -5.23 -1.37
N ASP A 123 17.96 -6.15 -1.08
CA ASP A 123 18.18 -7.60 -1.11
C ASP A 123 18.76 -8.04 -2.47
N ARG A 124 18.11 -7.63 -3.57
CA ARG A 124 18.58 -7.93 -4.92
C ARG A 124 19.95 -7.34 -5.22
N PHE A 125 20.19 -6.11 -4.77
CA PHE A 125 21.47 -5.46 -4.94
C PHE A 125 22.59 -6.25 -4.24
N ILE A 126 22.41 -6.65 -2.98
CA ILE A 126 23.43 -7.44 -2.27
C ILE A 126 23.60 -8.82 -2.91
N ALA A 127 22.50 -9.49 -3.24
CA ALA A 127 22.53 -10.84 -3.82
C ALA A 127 23.30 -10.89 -5.14
N ILE A 128 23.20 -9.84 -5.97
CA ILE A 128 23.83 -9.78 -7.30
C ILE A 128 25.24 -9.16 -7.22
N CYS A 129 25.39 -8.02 -6.53
CA CYS A 129 26.64 -7.27 -6.54
C CYS A 129 27.64 -7.76 -5.48
N ASN A 130 27.19 -8.43 -4.42
CA ASN A 130 28.05 -8.90 -3.32
C ASN A 130 27.66 -10.32 -2.83
N PRO A 131 27.61 -11.34 -3.71
CA PRO A 131 27.08 -12.66 -3.38
C PRO A 131 27.82 -13.34 -2.21
N LEU A 132 29.14 -13.17 -2.11
CA LEU A 132 29.97 -13.77 -1.04
C LEU A 132 29.64 -13.23 0.36
N ARG A 133 29.11 -12.01 0.46
CA ARG A 133 28.76 -11.37 1.74
C ARG A 133 27.27 -11.41 2.04
N TYR A 134 26.44 -11.91 1.12
CA TYR A 134 24.99 -11.90 1.23
C TYR A 134 24.50 -12.54 2.55
N ALA A 135 24.96 -13.76 2.86
CA ALA A 135 24.55 -14.49 4.07
C ALA A 135 25.02 -13.82 5.38
N MET A 136 26.11 -13.05 5.35
CA MET A 136 26.60 -12.32 6.52
C MET A 136 25.87 -10.99 6.74
N ILE A 137 25.45 -10.33 5.65
CA ILE A 137 24.76 -9.03 5.73
C ILE A 137 23.29 -9.23 6.07
N LEU A 138 22.63 -10.19 5.40
CA LEU A 138 21.18 -10.38 5.45
C LEU A 138 20.80 -11.54 6.39
N THR A 139 21.07 -11.34 7.67
CA THR A 139 20.71 -12.31 8.72
C THR A 139 19.26 -12.15 9.18
N ASN A 140 18.67 -13.22 9.72
CA ASN A 140 17.29 -13.19 10.24
C ASN A 140 17.08 -12.08 11.28
N SER A 141 18.05 -11.85 12.19
CA SER A 141 17.98 -10.78 13.18
C SER A 141 17.96 -9.39 12.54
N ARG A 142 18.72 -9.18 11.45
CA ARG A 142 18.70 -7.92 10.70
C ARG A 142 17.38 -7.73 9.97
N ILE A 143 16.81 -8.78 9.39
CA ILE A 143 15.51 -8.73 8.70
C ILE A 143 14.40 -8.35 9.67
N ILE A 144 14.38 -8.95 10.85
CA ILE A 144 13.42 -8.60 11.92
C ILE A 144 13.59 -7.14 12.33
N ALA A 145 14.83 -6.69 12.55
CA ALA A 145 15.11 -5.30 12.88
C ALA A 145 14.67 -4.32 11.78
N VAL A 146 14.85 -4.67 10.51
CA VAL A 146 14.33 -3.89 9.37
C VAL A 146 12.80 -3.86 9.38
N GLY A 147 12.13 -4.97 9.66
CA GLY A 147 10.67 -5.01 9.80
C GLY A 147 10.16 -4.03 10.87
N PHE A 148 10.78 -4.01 12.06
CA PHE A 148 10.47 -3.02 13.09
C PHE A 148 10.76 -1.59 12.64
N ALA A 149 11.90 -1.35 11.99
CA ALA A 149 12.26 -0.03 11.48
C ALA A 149 11.24 0.51 10.46
N ILE A 150 10.70 -0.36 9.59
CA ILE A 150 9.64 -0.01 8.63
C ILE A 150 8.38 0.45 9.36
N VAL A 151 7.93 -0.31 10.37
CA VAL A 151 6.73 0.03 11.16
C VAL A 151 6.92 1.33 11.93
N ILE A 152 8.07 1.50 12.59
CA ILE A 152 8.41 2.70 13.36
C ILE A 152 8.47 3.92 12.45
N ARG A 153 9.17 3.82 11.30
CA ARG A 153 9.29 4.89 10.31
C ARG A 153 7.91 5.32 9.80
N GLY A 154 7.06 4.37 9.40
CA GLY A 154 5.71 4.66 8.92
C GLY A 154 4.84 5.33 9.98
N THR A 155 4.86 4.80 11.21
CA THR A 155 4.09 5.36 12.33
C THR A 155 4.58 6.76 12.71
N ALA A 156 5.89 6.96 12.84
CA ALA A 156 6.48 8.26 13.18
C ALA A 156 6.20 9.32 12.11
N ALA A 157 6.11 8.93 10.84
CA ALA A 157 5.75 9.84 9.75
C ALA A 157 4.26 10.23 9.75
N LEU A 158 3.37 9.30 10.14
CA LEU A 158 1.92 9.47 10.05
C LEU A 158 1.26 10.08 11.28
N VAL A 159 1.70 9.69 12.48
CA VAL A 159 1.09 10.18 13.73
C VAL A 159 1.05 11.71 13.79
N PRO A 160 2.14 12.45 13.50
CA PRO A 160 2.10 13.91 13.50
C PRO A 160 1.11 14.48 12.48
N LEU A 161 1.04 13.91 11.28
CA LEU A 161 0.11 14.33 10.23
C LEU A 161 -1.35 14.19 10.69
N LEU A 162 -1.70 13.07 11.30
CA LEU A 162 -3.06 12.82 11.80
C LEU A 162 -3.40 13.68 13.03
N LEU A 163 -2.43 13.95 13.89
CA LEU A 163 -2.61 14.88 15.02
C LEU A 163 -2.84 16.31 14.53
N LEU A 164 -2.14 16.75 13.48
CA LEU A 164 -2.39 18.05 12.86
C LEU A 164 -3.76 18.09 12.16
N LEU A 165 -4.19 16.99 11.54
CA LEU A 165 -5.52 16.86 10.96
C LEU A 165 -6.62 16.96 12.03
N LYS A 166 -6.42 16.33 13.20
CA LYS A 166 -7.37 16.37 14.33
C LYS A 166 -7.56 17.77 14.92
N ARG A 167 -6.63 18.70 14.67
CA ARG A 167 -6.73 20.10 15.11
C ARG A 167 -7.52 21.00 14.15
N LEU A 168 -7.91 20.49 12.97
CA LEU A 168 -8.70 21.27 12.02
C LEU A 168 -10.16 21.37 12.44
N SER A 169 -10.76 22.52 12.18
CA SER A 169 -12.22 22.71 12.27
C SER A 169 -12.86 22.52 10.89
N PHE A 170 -13.96 21.78 10.86
CA PHE A 170 -14.74 21.49 9.66
C PHE A 170 -16.06 22.25 9.71
N CYS A 171 -16.34 23.09 8.70
CA CYS A 171 -17.56 23.90 8.65
C CYS A 171 -18.16 24.05 7.25
N ARG A 172 -17.57 23.40 6.24
CA ARG A 172 -18.09 23.39 4.87
C ARG A 172 -19.11 22.24 4.73
N SER A 173 -18.90 21.38 3.76
CA SER A 173 -19.62 20.13 3.57
C SER A 173 -19.11 19.06 4.56
N HIS A 174 -19.96 18.08 4.86
CA HIS A 174 -19.60 16.84 5.56
C HIS A 174 -19.56 15.63 4.60
N VAL A 175 -19.64 15.85 3.30
CA VAL A 175 -19.67 14.83 2.25
C VAL A 175 -18.28 14.65 1.68
N LEU A 176 -17.79 13.40 1.70
CA LEU A 176 -16.56 12.94 1.06
C LEU A 176 -16.90 12.23 -0.24
N HIS A 177 -16.12 12.49 -1.29
CA HIS A 177 -16.38 11.97 -2.63
C HIS A 177 -15.89 10.53 -2.84
N HIS A 178 -15.04 10.03 -1.94
CA HIS A 178 -14.46 8.69 -2.02
C HIS A 178 -15.25 7.66 -1.18
N SER A 179 -15.02 6.38 -1.46
CA SER A 179 -15.55 5.22 -0.72
C SER A 179 -14.78 4.90 0.57
N TYR A 180 -13.75 5.69 0.87
CA TYR A 180 -12.90 5.60 2.05
C TYR A 180 -12.37 6.98 2.39
N CYS A 181 -11.81 7.13 3.59
CA CYS A 181 -11.23 8.38 4.06
C CYS A 181 -9.93 8.71 3.34
N PHE A 182 -10.03 9.57 2.32
CA PHE A 182 -8.88 10.09 1.58
C PHE A 182 -8.42 11.44 2.15
N HIS A 183 -7.16 11.52 2.59
CA HIS A 183 -6.63 12.68 3.31
C HIS A 183 -6.83 14.03 2.58
N PRO A 184 -6.50 14.18 1.28
CA PRO A 184 -6.76 15.42 0.55
C PRO A 184 -8.24 15.80 0.44
N ASP A 185 -9.15 14.82 0.50
CA ASP A 185 -10.60 15.06 0.41
C ASP A 185 -11.12 15.65 1.73
N VAL A 186 -10.72 15.08 2.87
CA VAL A 186 -11.04 15.61 4.21
C VAL A 186 -10.47 17.01 4.40
N MET A 187 -9.23 17.26 3.97
CA MET A 187 -8.62 18.59 4.07
C MET A 187 -9.38 19.68 3.30
N LYS A 188 -10.08 19.35 2.20
CA LYS A 188 -10.87 20.36 1.45
C LYS A 188 -12.10 20.85 2.20
N LEU A 189 -12.59 20.06 3.16
CA LEU A 189 -13.77 20.36 3.95
C LEU A 189 -13.48 21.26 5.16
N SER A 190 -12.20 21.46 5.51
CA SER A 190 -11.84 22.30 6.65
C SER A 190 -12.03 23.79 6.36
N CYS A 191 -12.34 24.53 7.42
CA CYS A 191 -12.42 26.00 7.40
C CYS A 191 -11.19 26.67 8.02
N SER A 192 -10.38 25.92 8.77
CA SER A 192 -9.08 26.35 9.27
C SER A 192 -8.02 26.37 8.16
N ASP A 193 -6.95 27.15 8.35
CA ASP A 193 -5.82 27.17 7.42
C ASP A 193 -5.14 25.79 7.34
N THR A 194 -5.07 25.23 6.14
CA THR A 194 -4.50 23.91 5.86
C THR A 194 -3.05 23.95 5.38
N LYS A 195 -2.42 25.13 5.30
CA LYS A 195 -1.03 25.26 4.79
C LYS A 195 -0.03 24.37 5.53
N ILE A 196 -0.08 24.35 6.86
CA ILE A 196 0.84 23.54 7.68
C ILE A 196 0.61 22.04 7.43
N ASN A 197 -0.65 21.60 7.42
CA ASN A 197 -1.01 20.22 7.10
C ASN A 197 -0.54 19.81 5.70
N SER A 198 -0.73 20.69 4.72
CA SER A 198 -0.35 20.44 3.33
C SER A 198 1.17 20.37 3.18
N ALA A 199 1.90 21.30 3.81
CA ALA A 199 3.36 21.33 3.79
C ALA A 199 3.94 20.08 4.48
N PHE A 200 3.44 19.73 5.67
CA PHE A 200 3.87 18.54 6.39
C PHE A 200 3.56 17.26 5.60
N GLY A 201 2.35 17.14 5.05
CA GLY A 201 1.97 16.01 4.20
C GLY A 201 2.87 15.86 2.97
N LEU A 202 3.21 16.97 2.30
CA LEU A 202 4.14 16.97 1.17
C LEU A 202 5.55 16.54 1.59
N VAL A 203 6.07 17.09 2.68
CA VAL A 203 7.39 16.71 3.24
C VAL A 203 7.41 15.22 3.59
N THR A 204 6.34 14.71 4.20
CA THR A 204 6.21 13.29 4.51
C THR A 204 6.26 12.44 3.25
N VAL A 205 5.46 12.75 2.22
CA VAL A 205 5.45 11.97 0.96
C VAL A 205 6.81 12.01 0.25
N ILE A 206 7.49 13.16 0.22
CA ILE A 206 8.82 13.29 -0.39
C ILE A 206 9.87 12.50 0.39
N SER A 207 9.88 12.61 1.72
CA SER A 207 10.86 11.93 2.59
C SER A 207 10.62 10.42 2.73
N THR A 208 9.40 9.95 2.46
CA THR A 208 9.07 8.52 2.43
C THR A 208 9.12 7.97 1.01
N ALA A 209 8.00 7.98 0.29
CA ALA A 209 7.87 7.39 -1.03
C ALA A 209 8.83 8.01 -2.06
N GLY A 210 9.09 9.32 -1.98
CA GLY A 210 10.06 10.00 -2.83
C GLY A 210 11.48 9.45 -2.63
N LEU A 211 11.96 9.42 -1.40
CA LEU A 211 13.27 8.86 -1.06
C LEU A 211 13.38 7.38 -1.42
N ASP A 212 12.35 6.58 -1.09
CA ASP A 212 12.31 5.15 -1.41
C ASP A 212 12.47 4.92 -2.91
N SER A 213 11.74 5.68 -3.74
CA SER A 213 11.81 5.58 -5.20
C SER A 213 13.21 5.88 -5.74
N VAL A 214 13.87 6.92 -5.22
CA VAL A 214 15.24 7.29 -5.63
C VAL A 214 16.23 6.19 -5.26
N LEU A 215 16.12 5.64 -4.06
CA LEU A 215 17.01 4.57 -3.59
C LEU A 215 16.78 3.24 -4.33
N ILE A 216 15.53 2.92 -4.69
CA ILE A 216 15.21 1.80 -5.58
C ILE A 216 15.87 1.99 -6.93
N LEU A 217 15.69 3.16 -7.56
CA LEU A 217 16.30 3.48 -8.85
C LEU A 217 17.83 3.35 -8.80
N LEU A 218 18.46 3.93 -7.77
CA LEU A 218 19.91 3.85 -7.58
C LEU A 218 20.37 2.38 -7.43
N SER A 219 19.66 1.58 -6.64
CA SER A 219 19.97 0.16 -6.46
C SER A 219 19.96 -0.58 -7.81
N TYR A 220 18.96 -0.32 -8.65
CA TYR A 220 18.85 -0.93 -9.96
C TYR A 220 19.87 -0.44 -10.98
N VAL A 221 20.22 0.85 -10.96
CA VAL A 221 21.32 1.38 -11.78
C VAL A 221 22.62 0.66 -11.43
N LEU A 222 22.91 0.48 -10.15
CA LEU A 222 24.10 -0.24 -9.68
C LEU A 222 24.06 -1.74 -10.02
N ILE A 223 22.90 -2.40 -9.91
CA ILE A 223 22.71 -3.79 -10.34
C ILE A 223 23.00 -3.93 -11.83
N ILE A 224 22.40 -3.08 -12.66
CA ILE A 224 22.59 -3.12 -14.12
C ILE A 224 24.06 -2.89 -14.47
N HIS A 225 24.69 -1.90 -13.85
CA HIS A 225 26.11 -1.62 -14.05
C HIS A 225 26.98 -2.84 -13.69
N SER A 226 26.78 -3.44 -12.51
CA SER A 226 27.52 -4.62 -12.06
C SER A 226 27.35 -5.81 -13.00
N VAL A 227 26.10 -6.10 -13.41
CA VAL A 227 25.77 -7.20 -14.34
C VAL A 227 26.38 -6.99 -15.72
N LEU A 228 26.43 -5.75 -16.22
CA LEU A 228 27.06 -5.45 -17.50
C LEU A 228 28.59 -5.53 -17.45
N CYS A 229 29.21 -5.23 -16.31
CA CYS A 229 30.66 -5.30 -16.15
C CYS A 229 31.19 -6.71 -15.87
N ILE A 230 30.50 -7.51 -15.07
CA ILE A 230 31.08 -8.72 -14.44
C ILE A 230 30.44 -10.01 -14.98
N ALA A 231 29.17 -9.99 -15.38
CA ALA A 231 28.42 -11.21 -15.64
C ALA A 231 28.54 -11.69 -17.09
N SER A 232 28.67 -13.01 -17.27
CA SER A 232 28.53 -13.71 -18.56
C SER A 232 27.13 -13.54 -19.15
N LYS A 233 26.94 -13.83 -20.45
CA LYS A 233 25.61 -13.71 -21.10
C LYS A 233 24.52 -14.51 -20.39
N GLU A 234 24.87 -15.68 -19.85
CA GLU A 234 23.93 -16.56 -19.13
C GLU A 234 23.59 -16.01 -17.74
N GLU A 235 24.59 -15.53 -17.01
CA GLU A 235 24.39 -14.87 -15.70
C GLU A 235 23.60 -13.57 -15.84
N ARG A 236 23.81 -12.80 -16.91
CA ARG A 236 22.98 -11.63 -17.25
C ARG A 236 21.52 -12.02 -17.40
N LYS A 237 21.24 -13.05 -18.21
CA LYS A 237 19.86 -13.55 -18.44
C LYS A 237 19.21 -14.00 -17.13
N LYS A 238 19.98 -14.66 -16.26
CA LYS A 238 19.52 -15.08 -14.93
C LYS A 238 19.22 -13.88 -14.02
N ALA A 239 20.11 -12.88 -13.97
CA ALA A 239 19.95 -11.68 -13.15
C ALA A 239 18.73 -10.83 -13.60
N PHE A 240 18.55 -10.62 -14.91
CA PHE A 240 17.36 -9.93 -15.41
C PHE A 240 16.09 -10.74 -15.10
N GLY A 241 16.14 -12.07 -15.22
CA GLY A 241 15.01 -12.94 -14.88
C GLY A 241 14.53 -12.81 -13.43
N THR A 242 15.43 -12.59 -12.47
CA THR A 242 15.08 -12.40 -11.05
C THR A 242 14.67 -10.97 -10.70
N CYS A 243 15.12 -9.99 -11.48
CA CYS A 243 14.81 -8.56 -11.30
C CYS A 243 13.45 -8.15 -11.86
N VAL A 244 12.98 -8.81 -12.92
CA VAL A 244 11.73 -8.45 -13.62
C VAL A 244 10.51 -8.50 -12.69
N SER A 245 10.41 -9.50 -11.81
CA SER A 245 9.27 -9.59 -10.88
C SER A 245 9.23 -8.39 -9.92
N HIS A 246 10.37 -8.04 -9.33
CA HIS A 246 10.45 -6.91 -8.42
C HIS A 246 10.26 -5.56 -9.14
N LEU A 247 10.86 -5.35 -10.32
CA LEU A 247 10.61 -4.16 -11.13
C LEU A 247 9.13 -4.04 -11.55
N SER A 248 8.47 -5.17 -11.83
CA SER A 248 7.03 -5.18 -12.10
C SER A 248 6.24 -4.75 -10.86
N ALA A 249 6.60 -5.27 -9.67
CA ALA A 249 5.99 -4.88 -8.38
C ALA A 249 6.17 -3.38 -8.08
N VAL A 250 7.38 -2.85 -8.30
CA VAL A 250 7.66 -1.41 -8.18
C VAL A 250 6.82 -0.59 -9.16
N ALA A 251 6.70 -1.03 -10.41
CA ALA A 251 5.92 -0.34 -11.42
C ALA A 251 4.41 -0.30 -11.07
N ILE A 252 3.82 -1.43 -10.66
CA ILE A 252 2.41 -1.48 -10.28
C ILE A 252 2.08 -0.67 -9.02
N PHE A 253 3.07 -0.41 -8.15
CA PHE A 253 2.90 0.45 -6.98
C PHE A 253 3.02 1.94 -7.34
N TYR A 254 4.12 2.34 -8.00
CA TYR A 254 4.41 3.76 -8.25
C TYR A 254 3.62 4.36 -9.43
N ILE A 255 3.33 3.59 -10.49
CA ILE A 255 2.59 4.13 -11.66
C ILE A 255 1.19 4.61 -11.27
N PRO A 256 0.37 3.84 -10.53
CA PRO A 256 -0.94 4.33 -10.10
C PRO A 256 -0.87 5.53 -9.15
N MET A 257 0.14 5.58 -8.26
CA MET A 257 0.37 6.71 -7.36
C MET A 257 0.64 8.01 -8.13
N ILE A 258 1.52 7.94 -9.14
CA ILE A 258 1.82 9.06 -10.03
C ILE A 258 0.58 9.43 -10.86
N SER A 259 -0.13 8.42 -11.38
CA SER A 259 -1.33 8.64 -12.20
C SER A 259 -2.43 9.36 -11.42
N LEU A 260 -2.68 8.97 -10.16
CA LEU A 260 -3.63 9.65 -9.27
C LEU A 260 -3.26 11.12 -9.06
N SER A 261 -1.97 11.39 -8.85
CA SER A 261 -1.45 12.74 -8.68
C SER A 261 -1.63 13.60 -9.94
N LEU A 262 -1.36 13.03 -11.12
CA LEU A 262 -1.54 13.70 -12.41
C LEU A 262 -3.01 13.99 -12.71
N VAL A 263 -3.90 13.01 -12.47
CA VAL A 263 -5.35 13.15 -12.66
C VAL A 263 -5.88 14.27 -11.76
N HIS A 264 -5.51 14.31 -10.48
CA HIS A 264 -5.93 15.40 -9.59
C HIS A 264 -5.40 16.78 -9.99
N ARG A 265 -4.21 16.85 -10.60
CA ARG A 265 -3.59 18.14 -10.97
C ARG A 265 -4.11 18.67 -12.31
N PHE A 266 -4.20 17.82 -13.31
CA PHE A 266 -4.44 18.21 -14.70
C PHE A 266 -5.86 17.89 -15.18
N ALA A 267 -6.50 16.85 -14.65
CA ALA A 267 -7.84 16.44 -15.07
C ALA A 267 -8.95 17.04 -14.19
N LYS A 268 -8.84 18.33 -13.83
CA LYS A 268 -9.82 19.00 -12.95
C LYS A 268 -11.25 19.05 -13.53
N HIS A 269 -11.37 18.94 -14.86
CA HIS A 269 -12.65 18.92 -15.58
C HIS A 269 -13.14 17.50 -15.89
N ALA A 270 -12.41 16.46 -15.46
CA ALA A 270 -12.88 15.10 -15.63
C ALA A 270 -14.12 14.85 -14.75
N PRO A 271 -15.02 13.93 -15.17
CA PRO A 271 -16.14 13.54 -14.34
C PRO A 271 -15.67 13.07 -12.94
N PRO A 272 -16.39 13.41 -11.86
CA PRO A 272 -15.99 13.06 -10.49
C PRO A 272 -15.73 11.56 -10.25
N PHE A 273 -16.41 10.66 -10.97
CA PHE A 273 -16.17 9.22 -10.87
C PHE A 273 -14.75 8.80 -11.29
N VAL A 274 -14.09 9.56 -12.18
CA VAL A 274 -12.75 9.24 -12.68
C VAL A 274 -11.73 9.34 -11.55
N HIS A 275 -11.80 10.41 -10.75
CA HIS A 275 -10.92 10.59 -9.60
C HIS A 275 -11.07 9.44 -8.60
N THR A 276 -12.30 9.08 -8.28
CA THR A 276 -12.60 7.99 -7.35
C THR A 276 -12.15 6.64 -7.90
N LEU A 277 -12.39 6.34 -9.19
CA LEU A 277 -12.00 5.07 -9.79
C LEU A 277 -10.48 4.93 -9.82
N VAL A 278 -9.76 5.97 -10.23
CA VAL A 278 -8.28 5.98 -10.22
C VAL A 278 -7.74 5.80 -8.80
N ALA A 279 -8.37 6.40 -7.79
CA ALA A 279 -7.96 6.26 -6.40
C ALA A 279 -8.17 4.82 -5.87
N ASN A 280 -9.29 4.18 -6.23
CA ASN A 280 -9.54 2.77 -5.91
C ASN A 280 -8.57 1.84 -6.64
N VAL A 281 -8.31 2.10 -7.92
CA VAL A 281 -7.35 1.36 -8.74
C VAL A 281 -5.94 1.45 -8.15
N TYR A 282 -5.54 2.63 -7.69
CA TYR A 282 -4.28 2.84 -6.98
C TYR A 282 -4.13 1.95 -5.74
N LEU A 283 -5.20 1.78 -4.94
CA LEU A 283 -5.16 0.95 -3.75
C LEU A 283 -5.27 -0.56 -4.02
N LEU A 284 -5.99 -0.97 -5.06
CA LEU A 284 -6.30 -2.39 -5.31
C LEU A 284 -5.35 -3.07 -6.29
N ILE A 285 -4.74 -2.35 -7.23
CA ILE A 285 -3.85 -2.96 -8.21
C ILE A 285 -2.66 -3.67 -7.54
N PRO A 286 -1.91 -3.05 -6.62
CA PRO A 286 -0.75 -3.72 -6.04
C PRO A 286 -1.14 -5.00 -5.28
N PRO A 287 -2.12 -5.00 -4.35
CA PRO A 287 -2.56 -6.22 -3.65
C PRO A 287 -3.05 -7.34 -4.56
N VAL A 288 -3.66 -7.03 -5.69
CA VAL A 288 -4.14 -8.04 -6.66
C VAL A 288 -2.99 -8.60 -7.49
N MET A 289 -2.10 -7.73 -7.97
CA MET A 289 -1.06 -8.09 -8.93
C MET A 289 0.18 -8.67 -8.27
N ASN A 290 0.52 -8.27 -7.05
CA ASN A 290 1.67 -8.78 -6.30
C ASN A 290 1.65 -10.32 -6.22
N PRO A 291 0.58 -10.97 -5.74
CA PRO A 291 0.53 -12.42 -5.68
C PRO A 291 0.69 -13.11 -7.04
N ILE A 292 0.13 -12.52 -8.10
CA ILE A 292 0.20 -13.06 -9.46
C ILE A 292 1.64 -12.99 -9.97
N ILE A 293 2.30 -11.83 -9.81
CA ILE A 293 3.68 -11.62 -10.23
C ILE A 293 4.60 -12.62 -9.53
N TYR A 294 4.53 -12.72 -8.21
CA TYR A 294 5.42 -13.59 -7.45
C TYR A 294 5.10 -15.08 -7.66
N SER A 295 3.83 -15.47 -7.77
CA SER A 295 3.43 -16.86 -8.03
C SER A 295 3.78 -17.34 -9.45
N VAL A 296 3.59 -16.51 -10.47
CA VAL A 296 3.86 -16.88 -11.86
C VAL A 296 5.36 -16.92 -12.14
N LYS A 297 6.13 -15.97 -11.59
CA LYS A 297 7.56 -15.83 -11.88
C LYS A 297 8.45 -16.64 -10.95
N THR A 298 8.00 -16.97 -9.73
CA THR A 298 8.81 -17.69 -8.75
C THR A 298 8.47 -19.17 -8.73
N LYS A 299 9.36 -19.99 -9.32
CA LYS A 299 9.15 -21.45 -9.41
C LYS A 299 8.98 -22.11 -8.05
N GLN A 300 9.67 -21.62 -7.02
CA GLN A 300 9.61 -22.15 -5.66
C GLN A 300 8.22 -21.94 -5.04
N ILE A 301 7.67 -20.71 -5.12
CA ILE A 301 6.30 -20.40 -4.66
C ILE A 301 5.28 -21.27 -5.40
N ARG A 302 5.41 -21.37 -6.73
CA ARG A 302 4.51 -22.21 -7.53
C ARG A 302 4.55 -23.68 -7.12
N LYS A 303 5.76 -24.23 -6.88
CA LYS A 303 5.93 -25.61 -6.40
C LYS A 303 5.35 -25.81 -5.01
N ALA A 304 5.59 -24.86 -4.11
CA ALA A 304 5.10 -24.94 -2.74
C ALA A 304 3.57 -24.80 -2.67
N MET A 305 2.97 -23.92 -3.47
CA MET A 305 1.52 -23.87 -3.67
C MET A 305 0.98 -25.19 -4.22
N PHE A 306 1.61 -25.75 -5.26
CA PHE A 306 1.19 -27.03 -5.81
C PHE A 306 1.26 -28.15 -4.76
N LYS A 307 2.32 -28.21 -3.96
CA LYS A 307 2.44 -29.14 -2.85
C LYS A 307 1.32 -28.94 -1.83
N ALA A 308 1.04 -27.71 -1.41
CA ALA A 308 -0.01 -27.39 -0.45
C ALA A 308 -1.42 -27.81 -0.95
N PHE A 309 -1.70 -27.68 -2.24
CA PHE A 309 -3.01 -28.03 -2.81
C PHE A 309 -3.16 -29.52 -3.19
N PHE A 310 -2.08 -30.16 -3.63
CA PHE A 310 -2.16 -31.50 -4.25
C PHE A 310 -1.44 -32.60 -3.48
N ILE A 311 -0.63 -32.28 -2.47
CA ILE A 311 0.10 -33.24 -1.64
C ILE A 311 -0.32 -33.02 -0.20
N LYS A 312 -1.21 -33.87 0.30
CA LYS A 312 -1.65 -33.88 1.71
C LYS A 312 -0.39 -33.85 2.61
N PRO A 313 -0.31 -32.93 3.59
CA PRO A 313 0.73 -33.05 4.61
C PRO A 313 0.47 -34.35 5.38
N SER A 314 1.43 -35.26 5.30
CA SER A 314 1.51 -36.50 6.09
C SER A 314 1.74 -36.18 7.56
#